data_AF-A0A2H1X148-F1
#
_entry.id   AF-A0A2H1X148-F1
#
_cell.length_a   1.000
_cell.length_b   1.000
_cell.length_c   1.000
_cell.angle_alpha   90.00
_cell.angle_beta   90.00
_cell.angle_gamma   90.00
#
_symmetry.space_group_name_H-M   'P 1'
#
loop_
_entity.id
_entity.type
_entity.pdbx_description
1 polymer ?
#
loop_
_entity_poly.entity_id
_entity_poly.type
_entity_poly.pdbx_seq_one_letter_code
_entity_poly.pdbx_strand_id
1 'polypeptide(L)'
;MVSFVNNWKKSDIMKNKNKLKGNVYASEDYPKEILNKRKELLPRLIEEKKKGNYVVMNYDKLIIKEGRPGNDKRKREISTSPSGSEQPRKQHLSSKTTRLNAFDLMRNRSNSLPFGSHPPEQKA
;
A
#
# COMPACT_ATOMS: atom_id res chain seq x y z
N MET A 1 -9.08 33.53 3.83
CA MET A 1 -7.97 32.75 4.41
C MET A 1 -8.56 31.77 5.42
N VAL A 2 -8.23 30.49 5.35
CA VAL A 2 -8.78 29.45 6.25
C VAL A 2 -7.64 28.95 7.13
N SER A 3 -7.82 29.02 8.45
CA SER A 3 -6.90 28.45 9.42
C SER A 3 -7.38 27.08 9.89
N PHE A 4 -6.46 26.16 10.08
CA PHE A 4 -6.74 24.83 10.62
C PHE A 4 -6.10 24.71 11.99
N VAL A 5 -6.82 24.12 12.94
CA VAL A 5 -6.26 23.75 14.25
C VAL A 5 -5.21 22.65 14.09
N ASN A 6 -5.47 21.69 13.19
CA ASN A 6 -4.63 20.52 12.98
C ASN A 6 -3.92 20.58 11.62
N ASN A 7 -2.58 20.57 11.65
CA ASN A 7 -1.77 20.55 10.43
C ASN A 7 -1.94 19.27 9.59
N TRP A 8 -2.26 18.13 10.21
CA TRP A 8 -2.51 16.90 9.48
C TRP A 8 -3.76 16.99 8.61
N LYS A 9 -4.83 17.66 9.08
CA LYS A 9 -6.05 17.91 8.31
C LYS A 9 -5.76 18.81 7.11
N LYS A 10 -5.03 19.91 7.32
CA LYS A 10 -4.54 20.78 6.23
C LYS A 10 -3.78 19.95 5.19
N SER A 11 -2.84 19.11 5.64
CA SER A 11 -1.99 18.30 4.76
C SER A 11 -2.80 17.27 3.96
N ASP A 12 -3.79 16.63 4.59
CA ASP A 12 -4.64 15.64 3.93
C ASP A 12 -5.54 16.28 2.86
N ILE A 13 -6.11 17.46 3.14
CA ILE A 13 -6.88 18.24 2.18
C ILE A 13 -6.00 18.66 0.99
N MET A 14 -4.78 19.18 1.25
CA MET A 14 -3.87 19.61 0.19
C MET A 14 -3.40 18.44 -0.69
N LYS A 15 -3.22 17.23 -0.14
CA LYS A 15 -2.92 16.01 -0.90
C LYS A 15 -4.09 15.57 -1.78
N ASN A 16 -5.32 15.68 -1.27
CA ASN A 16 -6.54 15.25 -1.96
C ASN A 16 -7.24 16.37 -2.73
N LYS A 17 -6.62 17.55 -2.90
CA LYS A 17 -7.26 18.73 -3.49
C LYS A 17 -7.84 18.51 -4.90
N ASN A 18 -7.23 17.63 -5.69
CA ASN A 18 -7.70 17.29 -7.04
C ASN A 18 -8.99 16.44 -7.03
N LYS A 19 -9.37 15.90 -5.87
CA LYS A 19 -10.60 15.10 -5.69
C LYS A 19 -11.77 15.94 -5.15
N LEU A 20 -11.56 17.23 -4.92
CA LEU A 20 -12.61 18.14 -4.44
C LEU A 20 -13.69 18.27 -5.51
N LYS A 21 -14.96 18.28 -5.08
CA LYS A 21 -16.09 18.45 -5.99
C LYS A 21 -16.14 19.91 -6.45
N GLY A 22 -16.25 20.10 -7.77
CA GLY A 22 -16.25 21.43 -8.40
C GLY A 22 -14.85 21.93 -8.79
N ASN A 23 -14.81 22.98 -9.59
CA ASN A 23 -13.56 23.61 -10.05
C ASN A 23 -13.00 24.54 -8.96
N VAL A 24 -12.54 23.97 -7.86
CA VAL A 24 -12.04 24.72 -6.69
C VAL A 24 -10.52 24.79 -6.72
N TYR A 25 -9.98 26.01 -6.64
CA TYR A 25 -8.54 26.24 -6.51
C TYR A 25 -8.15 26.31 -5.04
N ALA A 26 -7.26 25.40 -4.60
CA ALA A 26 -6.69 25.39 -3.26
C ALA A 26 -5.15 25.45 -3.32
N SER A 27 -4.60 26.48 -2.66
CA SER A 27 -3.17 26.69 -2.49
C SER A 27 -2.86 27.02 -1.04
N GLU A 28 -1.62 26.78 -0.63
CA GLU A 28 -1.14 27.24 0.68
C GLU A 28 -0.96 28.76 0.67
N ASP A 29 -1.23 29.35 1.82
CA ASP A 29 -0.99 30.76 2.06
C ASP A 29 0.49 30.94 2.47
N TYR A 30 1.25 31.64 1.64
CA TYR A 30 2.68 31.89 1.83
C TYR A 30 2.94 33.40 1.73
N PRO A 31 3.92 33.92 2.49
CA PRO A 31 4.32 35.31 2.38
C PRO A 31 4.91 35.59 0.99
N LYS A 32 4.83 36.85 0.55
CA LYS A 32 5.22 37.29 -0.79
C LYS A 32 6.65 36.89 -1.19
N GLU A 33 7.58 36.98 -0.24
CA GLU A 33 8.98 36.60 -0.44
C GLU A 33 9.13 35.13 -0.84
N ILE A 34 8.37 34.25 -0.20
CA ILE A 34 8.39 32.81 -0.47
C ILE A 34 7.73 32.52 -1.82
N LEU A 35 6.65 33.23 -2.17
CA LEU A 35 6.04 33.11 -3.49
C LEU A 35 7.00 33.50 -4.62
N ASN A 36 7.80 34.55 -4.43
CA ASN A 36 8.81 34.96 -5.42
C ASN A 36 9.91 33.90 -5.58
N LYS A 37 10.50 33.43 -4.47
CA LYS A 37 11.48 32.33 -4.49
C LYS A 37 10.94 31.09 -5.18
N ARG A 38 9.68 30.74 -4.94
CA ARG A 38 9.05 29.58 -5.61
C ARG A 38 8.96 29.80 -7.11
N LYS A 39 8.59 31.00 -7.59
CA LYS A 39 8.58 31.31 -9.02
C LYS A 39 9.95 31.15 -9.65
N GLU A 40 11.01 31.57 -8.97
CA GLU A 40 12.40 31.41 -9.42
C GLU A 40 12.85 29.93 -9.45
N LEU A 41 12.34 29.10 -8.53
CA LEU A 41 12.66 27.67 -8.46
C LEU A 41 11.85 26.79 -9.44
N LEU A 42 10.74 27.29 -10.01
CA LEU A 42 9.90 26.54 -10.94
C LEU A 42 10.63 26.07 -12.20
N PRO A 43 11.43 26.89 -12.90
CA PRO A 43 12.18 26.46 -14.08
C PRO A 43 13.11 25.29 -13.76
N ARG A 44 13.89 25.41 -12.68
CA ARG A 44 14.80 24.35 -12.22
C ARG A 44 14.05 23.06 -11.86
N LEU A 45 12.88 23.17 -11.24
CA LEU A 45 12.03 22.00 -10.95
C LEU A 45 11.58 21.28 -12.22
N ILE A 46 11.23 22.03 -13.28
CA ILE A 46 10.81 21.46 -14.56
C ILE A 46 11.99 20.77 -15.26
N GLU A 47 13.16 21.38 -15.27
CA GLU A 47 14.38 20.79 -15.84
C GLU A 47 14.75 19.46 -15.17
N GLU A 48 14.78 19.43 -13.84
CA GLU A 48 15.11 18.21 -13.10
C GLU A 48 14.04 17.11 -13.27
N LYS A 49 12.75 17.49 -13.39
CA LYS A 49 11.69 16.53 -13.76
C LYS A 49 11.91 15.94 -15.15
N LYS A 50 12.33 16.75 -16.13
CA LYS A 50 12.64 16.29 -17.49
C LYS A 50 13.83 15.33 -17.52
N LYS A 51 14.83 15.55 -16.66
CA LYS A 51 15.96 14.62 -16.47
C LYS A 51 15.55 13.28 -15.85
N GLY A 52 14.37 13.18 -15.26
CA GLY A 52 13.87 11.97 -14.60
C GLY A 52 14.17 11.88 -13.10
N ASN A 53 14.67 12.96 -12.48
CA ASN A 53 14.94 13.01 -11.04
C ASN A 53 13.64 13.18 -10.25
N TYR A 54 13.60 12.61 -9.04
CA TYR A 54 12.46 12.81 -8.14
C TYR A 54 12.62 14.14 -7.40
N VAL A 55 11.84 15.14 -7.81
CA VAL A 55 11.97 16.50 -7.28
C VAL A 55 10.69 16.98 -6.60
N VAL A 56 10.83 17.48 -5.38
CA VAL A 56 9.75 18.02 -4.56
C VAL A 56 10.10 19.44 -4.12
N MET A 57 9.15 20.37 -4.27
CA MET A 57 9.29 21.74 -3.76
C MET A 57 8.56 21.85 -2.42
N ASN A 58 9.31 22.09 -1.35
CA ASN A 58 8.78 22.29 0.00
C ASN A 58 9.10 23.71 0.45
N TYR A 59 8.07 24.52 0.71
CA TYR A 59 8.20 25.93 1.09
C TYR A 59 9.06 26.72 0.08
N ASP A 60 10.25 27.20 0.45
CA ASP A 60 11.22 27.90 -0.42
C ASP A 60 12.39 27.02 -0.88
N LYS A 61 12.29 25.69 -0.73
CA LYS A 61 13.39 24.77 -1.02
C LYS A 61 13.01 23.77 -2.12
N LEU A 62 13.98 23.49 -2.98
CA LEU A 62 13.91 22.43 -3.97
C LEU A 62 14.68 21.21 -3.46
N ILE A 63 13.98 20.10 -3.24
CA ILE A 63 14.57 18.84 -2.76
C ILE A 63 14.65 17.90 -3.94
N ILE A 64 15.87 17.61 -4.39
CA ILE A 64 16.18 16.63 -5.43
C ILE A 64 16.56 15.34 -4.72
N LYS A 65 15.86 14.24 -5.04
CA LYS A 65 16.22 12.91 -4.59
C LYS A 65 16.66 12.10 -5.81
N GLU A 66 17.85 11.52 -5.70
CA GLU A 66 18.36 10.59 -6.69
C GLU A 66 17.61 9.26 -6.54
N GLY A 67 17.09 8.74 -7.66
CA GLY A 67 16.33 7.50 -7.69
C GLY A 67 14.83 7.63 -7.39
N ARG A 68 14.07 6.56 -7.68
CA ARG A 68 12.62 6.51 -7.44
C ARG A 68 12.36 6.20 -5.96
N PRO A 69 11.51 6.97 -5.25
CA PRO A 69 11.13 6.66 -3.88
C PRO A 69 10.34 5.34 -3.85
N GLY A 70 10.98 4.26 -3.45
CA GLY A 70 10.35 2.94 -3.32
C GLY A 70 11.22 1.74 -3.70
N ASN A 71 12.33 1.95 -4.42
CA ASN A 71 13.17 0.83 -4.87
C ASN A 71 14.13 0.30 -3.79
N ASP A 72 14.37 1.05 -2.72
CA ASP A 72 15.37 0.72 -1.69
C ASP A 72 14.76 0.06 -0.43
N LYS A 73 13.69 -0.73 -0.61
CA LYS A 73 13.04 -1.48 0.50
C LYS A 73 13.31 -2.97 0.47
N ARG A 74 14.07 -3.49 -0.50
CA ARG A 74 14.47 -4.90 -0.48
C ARG A 74 15.78 -5.04 0.28
N LYS A 75 15.66 -5.19 1.61
CA LYS A 75 16.72 -5.67 2.51
C LYS A 75 16.92 -7.20 2.43
N ARG A 76 16.20 -7.91 1.56
CA ARG A 76 16.39 -9.36 1.37
C ARG A 76 17.42 -9.58 0.28
N GLU A 77 18.50 -10.24 0.66
CA GLU A 77 19.35 -10.97 -0.27
C GLU A 77 18.49 -11.89 -1.13
N ILE A 78 18.87 -12.05 -2.40
CA ILE A 78 18.28 -13.08 -3.26
C ILE A 78 18.56 -14.43 -2.59
N SER A 79 17.50 -15.18 -2.29
CA SER A 79 17.61 -16.50 -1.66
C SER A 79 18.45 -17.41 -2.55
N THR A 80 19.64 -17.79 -2.08
CA THR A 80 20.49 -18.86 -2.64
C THR A 80 19.97 -20.25 -2.24
N SER A 81 18.66 -20.41 -2.19
CA SER A 81 18.05 -21.74 -2.09
C SER A 81 18.18 -22.45 -3.45
N PRO A 82 18.64 -23.70 -3.50
CA PRO A 82 18.75 -24.43 -4.77
C PRO A 82 17.38 -24.45 -5.45
N SER A 83 17.30 -23.97 -6.69
CA SER A 83 16.13 -24.20 -7.54
C SER A 83 16.16 -25.67 -7.97
N GLY A 84 15.76 -26.55 -7.06
CA GLY A 84 15.45 -27.94 -7.40
C GLY A 84 14.24 -27.93 -8.34
N SER A 85 14.50 -27.99 -9.64
CA SER A 85 13.59 -28.63 -10.57
C SER A 85 13.35 -30.04 -10.05
N GLU A 86 12.10 -30.34 -9.70
CA GLU A 86 11.51 -31.58 -9.15
C GLU A 86 10.60 -31.17 -7.96
N GLN A 87 9.54 -30.41 -8.26
CA GLN A 87 8.43 -30.24 -7.32
C GLN A 87 7.55 -31.51 -7.39
N PRO A 88 7.30 -32.24 -6.29
CA PRO A 88 6.19 -33.18 -6.27
C PRO A 88 4.90 -32.35 -6.40
N ARG A 89 4.15 -32.58 -7.48
CA ARG A 89 2.87 -31.91 -7.75
C ARG A 89 2.00 -31.91 -6.50
N LYS A 90 1.79 -30.75 -5.89
CA LYS A 90 0.72 -30.60 -4.89
C LYS A 90 -0.60 -30.89 -5.61
N GLN A 91 -1.27 -31.96 -5.21
CA GLN A 91 -2.63 -32.24 -5.63
C GLN A 91 -3.50 -31.03 -5.27
N HIS A 92 -4.11 -30.44 -6.30
CA HIS A 92 -5.10 -29.39 -6.13
C HIS A 92 -6.37 -30.03 -5.53
N LEU A 93 -6.48 -30.04 -4.19
CA LEU A 93 -7.75 -30.28 -3.55
C LEU A 93 -8.64 -29.05 -3.78
N SER A 94 -9.59 -29.21 -4.70
CA SER A 94 -10.74 -28.34 -4.89
C SER A 94 -11.43 -28.13 -3.54
N SER A 95 -11.28 -26.94 -2.95
CA SER A 95 -11.78 -26.62 -1.62
C SER A 95 -13.28 -26.31 -1.67
N LYS A 96 -14.10 -27.36 -1.57
CA LYS A 96 -15.44 -27.25 -0.99
C LYS A 96 -15.45 -27.94 0.37
N THR A 97 -14.71 -27.36 1.32
CA THR A 97 -14.73 -27.80 2.72
C THR A 97 -14.46 -26.61 3.62
N THR A 98 -15.40 -26.40 4.55
CA THR A 98 -15.40 -25.44 5.63
C THR A 98 -14.01 -25.28 6.23
N ARG A 99 -13.44 -24.06 6.13
CA ARG A 99 -12.13 -23.74 6.73
C ARG A 99 -12.24 -23.83 8.25
N LEU A 100 -11.93 -25.00 8.80
CA LEU A 100 -11.74 -25.13 10.24
C LEU A 100 -10.43 -24.43 10.64
N ASN A 101 -10.47 -23.77 11.78
CA ASN A 101 -9.36 -22.97 12.29
C ASN A 101 -8.21 -23.90 12.74
N ALA A 102 -6.97 -23.54 12.45
CA ALA A 102 -5.79 -24.40 12.68
C ALA A 102 -5.62 -24.80 14.16
N PHE A 103 -6.08 -23.94 15.08
CA PHE A 103 -6.05 -24.22 16.51
C PHE A 103 -7.06 -25.29 16.95
N ASP A 104 -8.19 -25.45 16.23
CA ASP A 104 -9.16 -26.50 16.53
C ASP A 104 -8.68 -27.89 16.12
N LEU A 105 -7.75 -27.95 15.15
CA LEU A 105 -7.15 -29.21 14.70
C LEU A 105 -6.11 -29.74 15.69
N MET A 106 -5.42 -28.85 16.41
CA MET A 106 -4.34 -29.20 17.35
C MET A 106 -4.84 -29.46 18.77
N ARG A 107 -6.13 -29.26 19.03
CA ARG A 107 -6.71 -29.47 20.36
C ARG A 107 -7.01 -30.96 20.54
N ASN A 108 -6.32 -31.61 21.47
CA ASN A 108 -6.59 -32.99 21.85
C ASN A 108 -8.06 -33.13 22.26
N ARG A 109 -8.85 -33.84 21.45
CA ARG A 109 -10.26 -34.08 21.72
C ARG A 109 -10.38 -35.15 22.79
N SER A 110 -10.98 -34.81 23.93
CA SER A 110 -11.39 -35.77 24.94
C SER A 110 -12.43 -36.73 24.33
N ASN A 111 -12.19 -38.04 24.46
CA ASN A 111 -12.96 -39.11 23.84
C ASN A 111 -14.49 -38.93 23.99
N SER A 112 -15.16 -38.59 22.89
CA SER A 112 -16.59 -38.82 22.72
C SER A 112 -16.86 -39.21 21.27
N LEU A 113 -17.53 -40.35 21.11
CA LEU A 113 -17.86 -40.97 19.82
C LEU A 113 -18.83 -40.05 19.04
N PRO A 114 -18.62 -39.82 17.72
CA PRO A 114 -19.59 -39.09 16.92
C PRO A 114 -20.84 -39.94 16.68
N PHE A 115 -21.98 -39.40 17.11
CA PHE A 115 -23.31 -39.96 16.91
C PHE A 115 -23.70 -39.91 15.42
N GLY A 116 -23.83 -41.09 14.80
CA GLY A 116 -24.81 -41.43 13.77
C GLY A 116 -24.77 -40.69 12.43
N SER A 117 -24.04 -41.23 11.44
CA SER A 117 -24.42 -41.09 10.03
C SER A 117 -25.45 -42.17 9.66
N HIS A 118 -26.70 -41.79 9.43
CA HIS A 118 -27.69 -42.68 8.81
C HIS A 118 -27.27 -43.01 7.37
N PRO A 119 -27.29 -44.28 6.94
CA PRO A 119 -27.15 -44.63 5.53
C PRO A 119 -28.49 -44.44 4.79
N PRO A 120 -28.46 -44.17 3.46
CA PRO A 120 -29.65 -43.88 2.67
C PRO A 120 -30.50 -45.13 2.40
N GLU A 121 -31.81 -44.93 2.52
CA GLU A 121 -32.89 -45.88 2.26
C GLU A 121 -32.94 -46.26 0.77
N GLN A 122 -32.82 -47.55 0.46
CA GLN A 122 -33.02 -48.10 -0.89
C GLN A 122 -34.49 -48.51 -1.04
N LYS A 123 -35.18 -47.90 -2.01
CA LYS A 123 -36.52 -48.33 -2.44
C LYS A 123 -36.42 -49.51 -3.40
N ALA A 124 -37.19 -50.56 -3.11
CA ALA A 124 -37.82 -51.45 -4.09
C ALA A 124 -39.14 -51.94 -3.50
#